data_AF-R9KLI5-F1
#
_entry.id   AF-R9KLI5-F1
#
_cell.length_a   1.000
_cell.length_b   1.000
_cell.length_c   1.000
_cell.angle_alpha   90.00
_cell.angle_beta   90.00
_cell.angle_gamma   90.00
#
_symmetry.space_group_name_H-M   'P 1'
#
loop_
_entity.id
_entity.type
_entity.pdbx_description
1 polymer ?
#
loop_
_entity_poly.entity_id
_entity_poly.type
_entity_poly.pdbx_seq_one_letter_code
_entity_poly.pdbx_strand_id
1 'polypeptide(L)'
;MTENEAREFLGRFSLDRIGYASGKEVDTERFNYFTELLMTAMQALTEIQQYRAIGTVDECRKAREKQRGKKPVYRSIFTDGTRLLGCPVCFSRIDGGVFYCNGCGQKLDWSDTP
;
A
#
# COMPACT_ATOMS: atom_id res chain seq x y z
N MET A 1 3.64 -14.13 -16.66
CA MET A 1 4.35 -12.90 -17.02
C MET A 1 4.34 -11.96 -15.83
N THR A 2 5.50 -11.61 -15.29
CA THR A 2 5.67 -10.60 -14.22
C THR A 2 5.68 -9.19 -14.79
N GLU A 3 5.57 -8.15 -13.94
CA GLU A 3 5.63 -6.75 -14.39
C GLU A 3 6.99 -6.40 -15.01
N ASN A 4 8.08 -6.98 -14.49
CA ASN A 4 9.41 -6.82 -15.06
C ASN A 4 9.51 -7.47 -16.45
N GLU A 5 9.00 -8.70 -16.60
CA GLU A 5 8.94 -9.38 -17.90
C GLU A 5 8.10 -8.61 -18.91
N ALA A 6 6.95 -8.06 -18.49
CA ALA A 6 6.09 -7.24 -19.34
C ALA A 6 6.80 -5.95 -19.78
N ARG A 7 7.50 -5.28 -18.87
CA ARG A 7 8.26 -4.05 -19.18
C ARG A 7 9.41 -4.33 -20.15
N GLU A 8 10.17 -5.40 -19.95
CA GLU A 8 11.23 -5.82 -20.86
C GLU A 8 10.69 -6.19 -22.25
N PHE A 9 9.55 -6.88 -22.29
CA PHE A 9 8.88 -7.22 -23.53
C PHE A 9 8.46 -5.97 -24.30
N LEU A 10 7.77 -5.02 -23.64
CA LEU A 10 7.35 -3.76 -24.25
C LEU A 10 8.55 -2.93 -24.73
N GLY A 11 9.65 -2.91 -23.96
CA GLY A 11 10.89 -2.23 -24.34
C GLY A 11 11.50 -2.82 -25.62
N ARG A 12 11.63 -4.15 -25.69
CA ARG A 12 12.12 -4.85 -26.90
C ARG A 12 11.22 -4.59 -28.10
N PHE A 13 9.91 -4.73 -27.90
CA PHE A 13 8.93 -4.51 -28.95
C PHE A 13 8.95 -3.08 -29.52
N SER A 14 9.18 -2.09 -28.65
CA SER A 14 9.38 -0.69 -29.08
C SER A 14 10.63 -0.54 -29.97
N LEU A 15 11.76 -1.14 -29.57
CA LEU A 15 13.01 -1.11 -30.35
C LEU A 15 12.86 -1.82 -31.70
N ASP A 16 12.23 -3.00 -31.73
CA ASP A 16 11.99 -3.75 -32.97
C ASP A 16 11.13 -2.96 -33.95
N ARG A 17 10.12 -2.26 -33.44
CA ARG A 17 9.24 -1.39 -34.23
C ARG A 17 10.00 -0.21 -34.83
N ILE A 18 10.87 0.45 -34.04
CA ILE A 18 11.72 1.56 -34.52
C ILE A 18 12.68 1.03 -35.61
N GLY A 19 13.30 -0.12 -35.38
CA GLY A 19 14.18 -0.77 -36.35
C GLY A 19 13.47 -1.09 -37.67
N TYR A 20 12.24 -1.63 -37.60
CA TYR A 20 11.44 -1.93 -38.79
C TYR A 20 11.03 -0.69 -39.59
N ALA A 21 10.72 0.41 -38.89
CA ALA A 21 10.31 1.69 -39.48
C ALA A 21 11.48 2.45 -40.15
N SER A 22 12.71 2.17 -39.73
CA SER A 22 13.90 2.85 -40.23
C SER A 22 14.06 2.68 -41.74
N GLY A 23 14.12 3.80 -42.47
CA GLY A 23 14.30 3.82 -43.92
C GLY A 23 13.06 3.41 -44.74
N LYS A 24 11.89 3.28 -44.10
CA LYS A 24 10.62 3.00 -44.80
C LYS A 24 9.70 4.21 -44.77
N GLU A 25 8.85 4.36 -45.79
CA GLU A 25 7.67 5.22 -45.68
C GLU A 25 6.71 4.59 -44.67
N VAL A 26 6.45 5.31 -43.60
CA VAL A 26 5.55 4.90 -42.53
C VAL A 26 4.55 6.02 -42.30
N ASP A 27 3.31 5.65 -42.00
CA ASP A 27 2.31 6.58 -41.50
C ASP A 27 2.77 7.11 -40.14
N THR A 28 3.28 8.33 -40.14
CA THR A 28 3.86 9.01 -38.97
C THR A 28 2.84 9.18 -37.84
N GLU A 29 1.57 9.47 -38.17
CA GLU A 29 0.52 9.68 -37.17
C GLU A 29 0.23 8.39 -36.41
N ARG A 30 0.00 7.30 -37.16
CA ARG A 30 -0.22 5.98 -36.58
C ARG A 30 1.02 5.44 -35.85
N PHE A 31 2.22 5.79 -36.33
CA PHE A 31 3.46 5.43 -35.67
C PHE A 31 3.61 6.11 -34.31
N ASN A 32 3.37 7.42 -34.25
CA ASN A 32 3.47 8.21 -33.03
C ASN A 32 2.42 7.79 -32.00
N TYR A 33 1.16 7.68 -32.41
CA TYR A 33 0.07 7.24 -31.53
C TYR A 33 0.40 5.92 -30.81
N PHE A 34 0.92 4.95 -31.57
CA PHE A 34 1.27 3.66 -30.99
C PHE A 34 2.49 3.74 -30.05
N THR A 35 3.47 4.59 -30.37
CA THR A 35 4.64 4.82 -29.52
C THR A 35 4.21 5.45 -28.19
N GLU A 36 3.31 6.43 -28.23
CA GLU A 36 2.72 7.06 -27.04
C GLU A 36 1.97 6.05 -26.17
N LEU A 37 1.17 5.16 -26.78
CA LEU A 37 0.49 4.09 -26.07
C LEU A 37 1.47 3.14 -25.36
N LEU A 38 2.54 2.73 -26.04
CA LEU A 38 3.58 1.87 -25.44
C LEU A 38 4.30 2.57 -24.29
N MET A 39 4.67 3.83 -24.47
CA MET A 39 5.31 4.63 -23.41
C MET A 39 4.40 4.77 -22.20
N THR A 40 3.12 5.08 -22.42
CA THR A 40 2.12 5.19 -21.36
C THR A 40 1.97 3.87 -20.60
N ALA A 41 1.92 2.73 -21.31
CA ALA A 41 1.84 1.42 -20.68
C ALA A 41 3.09 1.09 -19.84
N MET A 42 4.30 1.41 -20.34
CA MET A 42 5.55 1.23 -19.61
C MET A 42 5.62 2.11 -18.35
N GLN A 43 5.12 3.34 -18.45
CA GLN A 43 5.08 4.27 -17.32
C GLN A 43 4.08 3.80 -16.25
N ALA A 44 2.88 3.37 -16.63
CA ALA A 44 1.90 2.80 -15.70
C ALA A 44 2.44 1.57 -14.96
N LEU A 45 3.18 0.68 -15.64
CA LEU A 45 3.86 -0.45 -14.99
C LEU A 45 4.90 0.02 -13.96
N THR A 46 5.67 1.05 -14.30
CA THR A 46 6.68 1.62 -13.39
C THR A 46 6.04 2.23 -12.14
N GLU A 47 4.94 2.96 -12.29
CA GLU A 47 4.19 3.54 -11.17
C GLU A 47 3.65 2.45 -10.25
N ILE A 48 3.05 1.39 -10.80
CA ILE A 48 2.55 0.26 -10.01
C ILE A 48 3.68 -0.42 -9.23
N GLN A 49 4.85 -0.60 -9.85
CA GLN A 49 6.02 -1.16 -9.17
C GLN A 49 6.49 -0.29 -8.00
N GLN A 50 6.48 1.04 -8.15
CA GLN A 50 6.80 1.96 -7.07
C GLN A 50 5.81 1.85 -5.91
N TYR A 51 4.51 1.77 -6.19
CA TYR A 51 3.51 1.55 -5.14
C TYR A 51 3.72 0.22 -4.40
N ARG A 52 4.02 -0.87 -5.12
CA ARG A 52 4.30 -2.17 -4.52
C ARG A 52 5.58 -2.21 -3.70
N ALA A 53 6.58 -1.39 -4.04
CA ALA A 53 7.79 -1.25 -3.25
C ALA A 53 7.55 -0.57 -1.90
N ILE A 54 6.54 0.32 -1.80
CA ILE A 54 6.12 0.93 -0.53
C ILE A 54 5.38 -0.09 0.34
N GLY A 55 4.49 -0.88 -0.28
CA GLY A 55 3.75 -1.93 0.40
C GLY A 55 2.54 -2.39 -0.39
N THR A 56 1.88 -3.42 0.12
CA THR A 56 0.64 -3.95 -0.46
C THR A 56 -0.56 -3.10 -0.05
N VAL A 57 -1.62 -3.11 -0.86
CA VAL A 57 -2.90 -2.47 -0.52
C VAL A 57 -3.44 -2.98 0.83
N ASP A 58 -3.21 -4.26 1.14
CA ASP A 58 -3.63 -4.84 2.42
C ASP A 58 -2.81 -4.34 3.60
N GLU A 59 -1.51 -4.11 3.46
CA GLU A 59 -0.69 -3.46 4.48
C GLU A 59 -1.15 -2.03 4.74
N CYS A 60 -1.41 -1.25 3.68
CA CYS A 60 -1.96 0.09 3.78
C CYS A 60 -3.34 0.09 4.48
N ARG A 61 -4.22 -0.86 4.12
CA ARG A 61 -5.53 -1.03 4.76
C ARG A 61 -5.38 -1.37 6.24
N LYS A 62 -4.51 -2.32 6.60
CA LYS A 62 -4.21 -2.69 7.99
C LYS A 62 -3.65 -1.51 8.79
N ALA A 63 -2.73 -0.75 8.21
CA ALA A 63 -2.16 0.45 8.84
C ALA A 63 -3.25 1.51 9.10
N ARG A 64 -4.13 1.74 8.12
CA ARG A 64 -5.28 2.66 8.26
C ARG A 64 -6.24 2.20 9.37
N GLU A 65 -6.60 0.92 9.41
CA GLU A 65 -7.47 0.39 10.47
C GLU A 65 -6.82 0.47 11.86
N LYS A 66 -5.49 0.27 11.94
CA LYS A 66 -4.73 0.44 13.17
C LYS A 66 -4.74 1.89 13.68
N GLN A 67 -4.85 2.86 12.78
CA GLN A 67 -4.96 4.29 13.11
C GLN A 67 -6.39 4.73 13.43
N ARG A 68 -7.41 3.91 13.16
CA ARG A 68 -8.76 4.17 13.66
C ARG A 68 -8.81 3.87 15.14
N GLY A 69 -9.18 4.86 15.96
CA GLY A 69 -9.26 4.73 17.41
C GLY A 69 -10.20 3.60 17.81
N LYS A 70 -9.73 2.72 18.69
CA LYS A 70 -10.55 1.67 19.31
C LYS A 70 -10.48 1.81 20.81
N LYS A 71 -11.62 1.63 21.48
CA LYS A 71 -11.70 1.76 22.93
C LYS A 71 -10.91 0.65 23.61
N PRO A 72 -10.12 0.97 24.65
CA PRO A 72 -9.50 -0.03 25.51
C PRO A 72 -10.53 -1.02 26.07
N VAL A 73 -10.11 -2.26 26.27
CA VAL A 73 -10.95 -3.32 26.87
C VAL A 73 -10.42 -3.68 28.26
N TYR A 74 -11.28 -4.25 29.12
CA TYR A 74 -10.81 -4.82 30.37
C TYR A 74 -10.07 -6.13 30.12
N ARG A 75 -8.79 -6.17 30.49
CA ARG A 75 -7.94 -7.35 30.43
C ARG A 75 -8.15 -8.24 31.65
N SER A 76 -8.22 -7.63 32.83
CA SER A 76 -8.41 -8.33 34.09
C SER A 76 -9.09 -7.42 35.11
N ILE A 77 -9.88 -8.03 35.99
CA ILE A 77 -10.53 -7.38 37.12
C ILE A 77 -10.01 -8.09 38.36
N PHE A 78 -9.34 -7.35 39.24
CA PHE A 78 -8.84 -7.88 40.49
C PHE A 78 -9.94 -7.91 41.56
N THR A 79 -9.71 -8.67 42.63
CA THR A 79 -10.66 -8.85 43.74
C THR A 79 -10.95 -7.56 44.51
N ASP A 80 -10.05 -6.58 44.46
CA ASP A 80 -10.20 -5.23 45.01
C ASP A 80 -11.01 -4.29 44.10
N GLY A 81 -11.48 -4.77 42.94
CA GLY A 81 -12.21 -3.99 41.95
C GLY A 81 -11.31 -3.24 40.96
N THR A 82 -9.99 -3.30 41.11
CA THR A 82 -9.03 -2.66 40.19
C THR A 82 -9.15 -3.30 38.80
N ARG A 83 -9.39 -2.49 37.78
CA ARG A 83 -9.52 -2.93 36.39
C ARG A 83 -8.25 -2.59 35.61
N LEU A 84 -7.60 -3.61 35.03
CA LEU A 84 -6.51 -3.38 34.10
C LEU A 84 -7.06 -3.27 32.68
N LEU A 85 -6.65 -2.19 32.00
CA LEU A 85 -6.95 -2.00 30.59
C LEU A 85 -5.97 -2.78 29.72
N GLY A 86 -6.49 -3.29 28.61
CA GLY A 86 -5.77 -4.01 27.57
C GLY A 86 -6.11 -3.49 26.19
N CYS A 87 -5.15 -3.58 25.27
CA CYS A 87 -5.35 -3.20 23.88
C CYS A 87 -6.45 -4.06 23.25
N PRO A 88 -7.42 -3.49 22.51
CA PRO A 88 -8.49 -4.27 21.90
C PRO A 88 -8.03 -5.22 20.78
N VAL A 89 -6.77 -5.14 20.34
CA VAL A 89 -6.23 -5.94 19.22
C VAL A 89 -5.26 -7.01 19.69
N CYS A 90 -4.20 -6.63 20.42
CA CYS A 90 -3.19 -7.59 20.91
C CYS A 90 -3.37 -7.95 22.38
N PHE A 91 -4.40 -7.41 23.03
CA PHE A 91 -4.68 -7.52 24.45
C PHE A 91 -3.62 -6.94 25.37
N SER A 92 -2.39 -6.62 24.94
CA SER A 92 -1.29 -6.08 25.77
C SER A 92 -1.75 -5.06 26.81
N ARG A 93 -1.24 -5.17 28.04
CA ARG A 93 -1.54 -4.22 29.12
C ARG A 93 -1.27 -2.80 28.60
N ILE A 94 -2.21 -1.91 28.83
CA ILE A 94 -2.05 -0.49 28.54
C ILE A 94 -2.07 0.29 29.84
N ASP A 95 -1.17 1.26 29.93
CA ASP A 95 -1.22 2.28 30.96
C ASP A 95 -2.27 3.34 30.57
N GLY A 96 -2.96 3.92 31.55
CA GLY A 96 -4.00 4.93 31.29
C GLY A 96 -3.44 6.16 30.60
N GLY A 97 -4.20 6.72 29.66
CA GLY A 97 -3.85 7.99 28.99
C GLY A 97 -2.90 7.88 27.78
N VAL A 98 -2.44 6.68 27.41
CA VAL A 98 -1.64 6.50 26.19
C VAL A 98 -2.52 6.43 24.94
N PHE A 99 -2.16 7.14 23.88
CA PHE A 99 -2.95 7.17 22.63
C PHE A 99 -2.68 5.99 21.70
N TYR A 100 -1.61 5.22 21.92
CA TYR A 100 -1.23 4.09 21.08
C TYR A 100 -0.77 2.93 21.95
N CYS A 101 -1.10 1.70 21.55
CA CYS A 101 -0.61 0.50 22.22
C CYS A 101 0.89 0.30 21.96
N ASN A 102 1.70 0.17 23.01
CA ASN A 102 3.15 -0.09 22.90
C ASN A 102 3.50 -1.43 22.24
N GLY A 103 2.58 -2.42 22.30
CA GLY A 103 2.82 -3.75 21.74
C GLY A 103 2.53 -3.85 20.24
N CYS A 104 1.45 -3.23 19.76
CA CYS A 104 1.03 -3.37 18.37
C CYS A 104 0.79 -2.04 17.64
N GLY A 105 0.86 -0.89 18.30
CA GLY A 105 0.67 0.43 17.69
C GLY A 105 -0.78 0.80 17.37
N GLN A 106 -1.78 0.03 17.83
CA GLN A 106 -3.19 0.37 17.68
C GLN A 106 -3.49 1.70 18.37
N LYS A 107 -4.12 2.63 17.64
CA LYS A 107 -4.63 3.88 18.20
C LYS A 107 -5.78 3.59 19.15
N LEU A 108 -5.72 4.20 20.32
CA LEU A 108 -6.70 4.05 21.38
C LEU A 108 -7.61 5.25 21.42
N ASP A 109 -8.88 4.98 21.67
CA ASP A 109 -9.91 5.99 21.82
C ASP A 109 -10.33 6.12 23.29
N TRP A 110 -10.24 7.36 23.79
CA TRP A 110 -10.54 7.74 25.18
C TRP A 110 -11.69 8.75 25.25
N SER A 111 -12.48 8.94 24.19
CA SER A 111 -13.58 9.92 24.15
C SER A 111 -14.65 9.72 25.23
N ASP A 112 -14.72 8.52 25.82
CA ASP A 112 -15.74 8.10 26.78
C ASP A 112 -15.22 8.01 28.22
N THR A 113 -13.94 8.31 28.48
CA THR A 113 -13.47 8.41 29.87
C THR A 113 -14.01 9.70 30.50
N PRO A 114 -14.78 9.62 31.61
CA PRO A 114 -15.26 10.79 32.35
C PRO A 114 -14.13 11.67 32.90
#